data_AF-A0A7C3WHP8-F1
#
_entry.id   AF-A0A7C3WHP8-F1
#
_cell.length_a   1.000
_cell.length_b   1.000
_cell.length_c   1.000
_cell.angle_alpha   90.00
_cell.angle_beta   90.00
_cell.angle_gamma   90.00
#
_symmetry.space_group_name_H-M   'P 1'
#
loop_
_entity.id
_entity.type
_entity.pdbx_description
1 polymer ?
#
loop_
_entity_poly.entity_id
_entity_poly.type
_entity_poly.pdbx_seq_one_letter_code
_entity_poly.pdbx_strand_id
1 'polypeptide(L)'
;MPIDLSGHRSSGIAAIAYARLRRHLGLEPRPIRVYDPVQQLAIVDEDVLQRFGVDTIELGRAFALEDRHWADWVLPDGTPCQMPVWALPVRADERWVIRSQRTGRAIAQMPEGVLYFEQTYYPFQEEDDLDRFEELLSESMWTAIASPPGPLAAGPEGLKVLTEGARRLRQQTDRAIIG
;
A
#
# COMPACT_ATOMS: atom_id res chain seq x y z
N MET A 1 -3.88 -9.92 -26.32
CA MET A 1 -3.75 -8.56 -25.78
C MET A 1 -3.24 -8.70 -24.36
N PRO A 2 -2.24 -7.89 -23.94
CA PRO A 2 -1.76 -7.96 -22.56
C PRO A 2 -2.84 -7.48 -21.56
N ILE A 3 -2.92 -8.12 -20.41
CA ILE A 3 -3.85 -7.85 -19.32
C ILE A 3 -3.06 -7.30 -18.11
N ASP A 4 -3.44 -6.12 -17.65
CA ASP A 4 -2.93 -5.54 -16.40
C ASP A 4 -4.00 -5.56 -15.31
N LEU A 5 -3.67 -6.21 -14.19
CA LEU A 5 -4.44 -6.17 -12.94
C LEU A 5 -3.44 -6.06 -11.80
N SER A 6 -3.45 -4.92 -11.12
CA SER A 6 -2.52 -4.61 -10.02
C SER A 6 -1.03 -4.57 -10.41
N GLY A 7 -0.67 -4.43 -11.69
CA GLY A 7 0.69 -4.13 -12.11
C GLY A 7 1.08 -2.66 -11.83
N HIS A 8 0.11 -1.74 -11.84
CA HIS A 8 0.27 -0.38 -11.36
C HIS A 8 -0.82 -0.06 -10.33
N ARG A 9 -0.61 0.96 -9.47
CA ARG A 9 -1.64 1.38 -8.48
C ARG A 9 -2.97 1.74 -9.14
N SER A 10 -2.94 2.41 -10.29
CA SER A 10 -4.15 2.81 -11.03
C SER A 10 -4.94 1.64 -11.66
N SER A 11 -4.32 0.46 -11.81
CA SER A 11 -4.97 -0.78 -12.25
C SER A 11 -5.20 -1.74 -11.08
N GLY A 12 -5.01 -1.27 -9.84
CA GLY A 12 -5.25 -2.03 -8.63
C GLY A 12 -6.74 -2.27 -8.34
N ILE A 13 -6.99 -3.02 -7.27
CA ILE A 13 -8.33 -3.33 -6.79
C ILE A 13 -8.44 -2.95 -5.31
N ALA A 14 -9.53 -2.28 -4.94
CA ALA A 14 -9.82 -1.94 -3.55
C ALA A 14 -9.90 -3.21 -2.70
N ALA A 15 -9.34 -3.19 -1.49
CA ALA A 15 -9.24 -4.37 -0.64
C ALA A 15 -10.59 -4.98 -0.28
N ILE A 16 -11.60 -4.13 -0.06
CA ILE A 16 -13.00 -4.55 0.14
C ILE A 16 -13.52 -5.34 -1.08
N ALA A 17 -13.28 -4.83 -2.28
CA ALA A 17 -13.72 -5.49 -3.52
C ALA A 17 -12.94 -6.79 -3.75
N TYR A 18 -11.64 -6.81 -3.45
CA TYR A 18 -10.81 -7.99 -3.60
C TYR A 18 -11.25 -9.15 -2.70
N ALA A 19 -11.56 -8.87 -1.43
CA ALA A 19 -12.10 -9.88 -0.51
C ALA A 19 -13.39 -10.52 -1.06
N ARG A 20 -14.28 -9.71 -1.63
CA ARG A 20 -15.53 -10.17 -2.26
C ARG A 20 -15.26 -10.98 -3.53
N LEU A 21 -14.33 -10.53 -4.37
CA LEU A 21 -13.92 -11.22 -5.59
C LEU A 21 -13.37 -12.61 -5.26
N ARG A 22 -12.44 -12.72 -4.32
CA ARG A 22 -11.84 -14.00 -3.91
C ARG A 22 -12.90 -15.02 -3.47
N ARG A 23 -13.83 -14.57 -2.62
CA ARG A 23 -14.98 -15.39 -2.18
C ARG A 23 -15.89 -15.78 -3.33
N HIS A 24 -16.20 -14.84 -4.23
CA HIS A 24 -17.04 -15.11 -5.40
C HIS A 24 -16.42 -16.14 -6.35
N LEU A 25 -15.09 -16.13 -6.49
CA LEU A 25 -14.35 -17.10 -7.30
C LEU A 25 -14.23 -18.48 -6.64
N GLY A 26 -14.66 -18.63 -5.38
CA GLY A 26 -14.56 -19.87 -4.62
C GLY A 26 -13.12 -20.27 -4.29
N LEU A 27 -12.20 -19.31 -4.22
CA LEU A 27 -10.79 -19.55 -3.90
C LEU A 27 -10.60 -19.68 -2.39
N GLU A 28 -9.60 -20.47 -1.99
CA GLU A 28 -9.22 -20.65 -0.59
C GLU A 28 -9.05 -19.32 0.15
N PRO A 29 -9.60 -19.12 1.36
CA PRO A 29 -9.41 -17.88 2.10
C PRO A 29 -7.93 -17.55 2.33
N ARG A 30 -7.57 -16.28 2.15
CA ARG A 30 -6.22 -15.76 2.43
C ARG A 30 -6.31 -14.39 3.13
N PRO A 31 -5.30 -14.01 3.93
CA PRO A 31 -5.24 -12.67 4.49
C PRO A 31 -5.30 -11.60 3.40
N ILE A 32 -6.19 -10.62 3.55
CA ILE A 32 -6.28 -9.48 2.65
C ILE A 32 -5.25 -8.45 3.07
N ARG A 33 -4.14 -8.34 2.32
CA ARG A 33 -3.08 -7.36 2.59
C ARG A 33 -3.30 -6.08 1.80
N VAL A 34 -3.31 -4.94 2.47
CA VAL A 34 -3.44 -3.60 1.85
C VAL A 34 -2.04 -3.02 1.64
N TYR A 35 -1.55 -2.95 0.40
CA TYR A 35 -0.19 -2.44 0.13
C TYR A 35 -0.14 -0.94 -0.17
N ASP A 36 -1.28 -0.37 -0.57
CA ASP A 36 -1.48 1.06 -0.72
C ASP A 36 -2.45 1.51 0.37
N PRO A 37 -1.93 1.97 1.53
CA PRO A 37 -2.75 2.43 2.63
C PRO A 37 -3.66 3.60 2.26
N VAL A 38 -3.21 4.50 1.38
CA VAL A 38 -3.97 5.71 1.05
C VAL A 38 -5.19 5.35 0.22
N GLN A 39 -4.97 4.61 -0.87
CA GLN A 39 -6.02 4.22 -1.80
C GLN A 39 -6.77 2.95 -1.37
N GLN A 40 -6.34 2.30 -0.28
CA GLN A 40 -6.89 1.04 0.24
C GLN A 40 -6.87 -0.11 -0.79
N LEU A 41 -5.76 -0.25 -1.53
CA LEU A 41 -5.60 -1.27 -2.56
C LEU A 41 -4.98 -2.56 -2.01
N ALA A 42 -5.53 -3.70 -2.44
CA ALA A 42 -5.05 -5.02 -2.03
C ALA A 42 -3.82 -5.49 -2.83
N ILE A 43 -3.07 -6.39 -2.20
CA ILE A 43 -2.21 -7.34 -2.91
C ILE A 43 -3.11 -8.41 -3.53
N VAL A 44 -3.06 -8.53 -4.86
CA VAL A 44 -3.74 -9.60 -5.59
C VAL A 44 -2.86 -10.85 -5.53
N ASP A 45 -3.44 -11.96 -5.07
CA ASP A 45 -2.75 -13.24 -4.93
C ASP A 45 -2.44 -13.87 -6.29
N GLU A 46 -1.36 -14.65 -6.34
CA GLU A 46 -0.90 -15.33 -7.56
C GLU A 46 -1.97 -16.24 -8.19
N ASP A 47 -2.82 -16.90 -7.39
CA ASP A 47 -3.90 -17.76 -7.92
C ASP A 47 -4.97 -16.95 -8.67
N VAL A 48 -5.24 -15.72 -8.24
CA VAL A 48 -6.12 -14.78 -8.94
C VAL A 48 -5.44 -14.26 -10.21
N LEU A 49 -4.15 -13.87 -10.13
CA LEU A 49 -3.38 -13.41 -11.30
C LEU A 49 -3.32 -14.48 -12.40
N GLN A 50 -3.09 -15.75 -12.02
CA GLN A 50 -3.10 -16.88 -12.96
C GLN A 50 -4.47 -17.13 -13.55
N ARG A 51 -5.53 -17.10 -12.74
CA ARG A 51 -6.90 -17.34 -13.19
C ARG A 51 -7.36 -16.35 -14.27
N PHE A 52 -6.91 -15.10 -14.19
CA PHE A 52 -7.22 -14.06 -15.17
C PHE A 52 -6.17 -13.89 -16.27
N GLY A 53 -5.08 -14.66 -16.25
CA GLY A 53 -4.01 -14.55 -17.24
C GLY A 53 -3.34 -13.18 -17.24
N VAL A 54 -3.09 -12.62 -16.05
CA VAL A 54 -2.47 -11.29 -15.90
C VAL A 54 -1.02 -11.33 -16.37
N ASP A 55 -0.63 -10.36 -17.20
CA ASP A 55 0.67 -10.29 -17.87
C ASP A 55 1.68 -9.37 -17.15
N THR A 56 1.25 -8.66 -16.12
CA THR A 56 2.04 -7.66 -15.39
C THR A 56 2.19 -8.00 -13.91
N ILE A 57 3.23 -7.46 -13.27
CA ILE A 57 3.39 -7.47 -11.82
C ILE A 57 4.11 -6.20 -11.35
N GLU A 58 3.70 -5.67 -10.22
CA GLU A 58 4.32 -4.48 -9.63
C GLU A 58 5.63 -4.86 -8.91
N LEU A 59 6.69 -4.03 -9.01
CA LEU A 59 8.02 -4.32 -8.47
C LEU A 59 8.02 -4.45 -6.93
N GLY A 60 7.25 -3.62 -6.25
CA GLY A 60 6.99 -3.66 -4.81
C GLY A 60 6.49 -5.01 -4.30
N ARG A 61 5.92 -5.87 -5.17
CA ARG A 61 5.57 -7.28 -4.85
C ARG A 61 6.78 -8.15 -4.51
N ALA A 62 8.00 -7.70 -4.77
CA ALA A 62 9.22 -8.40 -4.34
C ALA A 62 9.56 -8.20 -2.84
N PHE A 63 8.80 -7.34 -2.15
CA PHE A 63 9.09 -6.85 -0.80
C PHE A 63 7.89 -7.03 0.11
N ALA A 64 8.07 -6.76 1.41
CA ALA A 64 7.05 -6.96 2.45
C ALA A 64 6.46 -8.38 2.46
N LEU A 65 7.29 -9.40 2.24
CA LEU A 65 6.85 -10.79 2.04
C LEU A 65 6.56 -11.52 3.36
N GLU A 66 7.07 -11.03 4.48
CA GLU A 66 7.03 -11.69 5.77
C GLU A 66 5.93 -11.11 6.66
N ASP A 67 5.32 -11.95 7.51
CA ASP A 67 4.22 -11.52 8.39
C ASP A 67 4.60 -10.36 9.31
N ARG A 68 5.88 -10.22 9.68
CA ARG A 68 6.39 -9.08 10.49
C ARG A 68 6.19 -7.70 9.84
N HIS A 69 5.94 -7.65 8.53
CA HIS A 69 5.66 -6.41 7.81
C HIS A 69 4.20 -5.99 7.89
N TRP A 70 3.34 -6.84 8.45
CA TRP A 70 1.88 -6.70 8.43
C TRP A 70 1.31 -6.71 9.85
N ALA A 71 0.32 -5.86 10.10
CA ALA A 71 -0.45 -5.82 11.33
C ALA A 71 -1.93 -5.96 11.01
N ASP A 72 -2.65 -6.69 11.86
CA ASP A 72 -4.08 -6.92 11.69
C ASP A 72 -4.86 -5.60 11.83
N TRP A 73 -5.83 -5.42 10.93
CA TRP A 73 -6.75 -4.29 10.91
C TRP A 73 -8.08 -4.71 10.30
N VAL A 74 -9.05 -3.80 10.27
CA VAL A 74 -10.40 -4.06 9.76
C VAL A 74 -10.79 -2.97 8.78
N LEU A 75 -11.21 -3.38 7.59
CA LEU A 75 -11.73 -2.46 6.57
C LEU A 75 -13.06 -1.84 7.02
N PRO A 76 -13.48 -0.69 6.43
CA PRO A 76 -14.75 -0.04 6.78
C PRO A 76 -16.01 -0.94 6.73
N ASP A 77 -16.01 -2.02 5.94
CA ASP A 77 -17.13 -2.96 5.87
C ASP A 77 -17.05 -4.13 6.85
N GLY A 78 -16.09 -4.10 7.78
CA GLY A 78 -15.85 -5.16 8.77
C GLY A 78 -14.96 -6.30 8.29
N THR A 79 -14.50 -6.27 7.03
CA THR A 79 -13.61 -7.31 6.48
C THR A 79 -12.26 -7.30 7.20
N PRO A 80 -11.81 -8.42 7.79
CA PRO A 80 -10.47 -8.54 8.34
C PRO A 80 -9.41 -8.35 7.24
N CYS A 81 -8.42 -7.52 7.52
CA CYS A 81 -7.31 -7.26 6.60
C CYS A 81 -6.01 -7.08 7.39
N GLN A 82 -4.92 -6.85 6.65
CA GLN A 82 -3.65 -6.49 7.23
C GLN A 82 -3.09 -5.24 6.56
N MET A 83 -2.64 -4.30 7.38
CA MET A 83 -1.96 -3.07 6.96
C MET A 83 -0.46 -3.22 7.14
N PRO A 84 0.37 -2.47 6.40
CA PRO A 84 1.79 -2.42 6.67
C PRO A 84 2.02 -1.82 8.05
N VAL A 85 2.92 -2.41 8.85
CA VAL A 85 3.15 -1.99 10.26
C VAL A 85 3.50 -0.50 10.39
N TRP A 86 4.13 0.09 9.37
CA TRP A 86 4.52 1.50 9.33
C TRP A 86 3.39 2.47 8.94
N ALA A 87 2.24 1.95 8.52
CA ALA A 87 1.08 2.73 8.09
C ALA A 87 -0.21 2.29 8.80
N LEU A 88 -0.09 1.68 9.98
CA LEU A 88 -1.22 1.18 10.74
C LEU A 88 -2.13 2.35 11.19
N PRO A 89 -3.41 2.38 10.75
CA PRO A 89 -4.33 3.43 11.17
C PRO A 89 -4.72 3.27 12.64
N VAL A 90 -4.86 4.40 13.33
CA VAL A 90 -5.35 4.44 14.71
C VAL A 90 -6.73 5.09 14.76
N ARG A 91 -7.60 4.58 15.64
CA ARG A 91 -8.94 5.16 15.83
C ARG A 91 -8.80 6.50 16.56
N ALA A 92 -9.46 7.53 16.03
CA ALA A 92 -9.57 8.85 16.66
C ALA A 92 -11.00 9.35 16.46
N ASP A 93 -11.79 9.35 17.53
CA ASP A 93 -13.22 9.67 17.47
C ASP A 93 -13.97 8.79 16.44
N GLU A 94 -14.74 9.41 15.54
CA GLU A 94 -15.52 8.73 14.49
C GLU A 94 -14.71 8.44 13.21
N ARG A 95 -13.40 8.66 13.23
CA ARG A 95 -12.52 8.45 12.06
C ARG A 95 -11.32 7.57 12.36
N TRP A 96 -10.71 7.04 11.32
CA TRP A 96 -9.36 6.49 11.35
C TRP A 96 -8.36 7.57 10.97
N VAL A 97 -7.18 7.57 11.57
CA VAL A 97 -6.10 8.49 11.20
C VAL A 97 -4.78 7.73 11.02
N ILE A 98 -3.98 8.18 10.06
CA ILE A 98 -2.57 7.81 9.96
C ILE A 98 -1.75 9.02 10.40
N ARG A 99 -0.81 8.79 11.32
CA ARG A 99 0.02 9.82 11.91
C ARG A 99 1.41 9.83 11.26
N SER A 100 1.98 11.02 11.12
CA SER A 100 3.38 11.18 10.72
C SER A 100 4.28 10.41 11.69
N GLN A 101 5.17 9.59 11.15
CA GLN A 101 6.21 8.90 11.92
C GLN A 101 7.22 9.88 12.52
N ARG A 102 7.30 11.10 11.98
CA ARG A 102 8.24 12.15 12.41
C ARG A 102 7.67 13.02 13.53
N THR A 103 6.41 13.47 13.40
CA THR A 103 5.82 14.47 14.32
C THR A 103 4.66 13.94 15.14
N GLY A 104 4.08 12.79 14.78
CA GLY A 104 2.84 12.27 15.38
C GLY A 104 1.57 13.02 14.97
N ARG A 105 1.67 14.06 14.12
CA ARG A 105 0.53 14.78 13.55
C ARG A 105 -0.34 13.84 12.71
N ALA A 106 -1.66 13.99 12.78
CA ALA A 106 -2.54 13.34 11.81
C ALA A 106 -2.31 13.95 10.42
N ILE A 107 -1.81 13.16 9.48
CA ILE A 107 -1.51 13.57 8.10
C ILE A 107 -2.54 13.00 7.11
N ALA A 108 -3.26 11.96 7.53
CA ALA A 108 -4.34 11.35 6.78
C ALA A 108 -5.52 11.00 7.69
N GLN A 109 -6.72 11.03 7.15
CA GLN A 109 -7.94 10.56 7.81
C GLN A 109 -8.82 9.73 6.90
N MET A 110 -9.61 8.85 7.50
CA MET A 110 -10.70 8.14 6.85
C MET A 110 -11.93 8.22 7.79
N PRO A 111 -12.85 9.17 7.53
CA PRO A 111 -14.10 9.28 8.28
C PRO A 111 -14.97 8.02 8.15
N GLU A 112 -15.96 7.88 9.03
CA GLU A 112 -16.92 6.80 8.94
C GLU A 112 -17.66 6.81 7.59
N GLY A 113 -17.82 5.62 6.99
CA GLY A 113 -18.43 5.46 5.67
C GLY A 113 -17.51 5.78 4.47
N VAL A 114 -16.31 6.35 4.70
CA VAL A 114 -15.32 6.61 3.65
C VAL A 114 -14.44 5.38 3.43
N LEU A 115 -14.05 5.13 2.17
CA LEU A 115 -13.35 3.89 1.76
C LEU A 115 -11.85 4.06 1.52
N TYR A 116 -11.31 5.27 1.67
CA TYR A 116 -9.91 5.62 1.43
C TYR A 116 -9.48 6.76 2.36
N PHE A 117 -8.17 6.99 2.47
CA PHE A 117 -7.65 8.08 3.28
C PHE A 117 -7.52 9.37 2.46
N GLU A 118 -7.93 10.48 3.07
CA GLU A 118 -7.73 11.84 2.57
C GLU A 118 -6.71 12.59 3.44
N GLN A 119 -6.03 13.56 2.83
CA GLN A 119 -4.99 14.34 3.51
C GLN A 119 -5.60 15.31 4.53
N THR A 120 -4.95 15.47 5.68
CA THR A 120 -5.37 16.42 6.73
C THR A 120 -4.38 17.53 6.99
N TYR A 121 -3.20 17.49 6.37
CA TYR A 121 -2.16 18.51 6.53
C TYR A 121 -1.59 18.92 5.18
N TYR A 122 -1.56 20.23 4.92
CA TYR A 122 -1.12 20.84 3.67
C TYR A 122 0.02 21.83 3.96
N PRO A 123 1.28 21.38 3.94
CA PRO A 123 2.41 22.18 4.43
C PRO A 123 2.58 23.55 3.77
N PHE A 124 2.18 23.68 2.50
CA PHE A 124 2.33 24.89 1.68
C PHE A 124 1.01 25.64 1.45
N GLN A 125 -0.02 25.36 2.26
CA GLN A 125 -1.31 26.05 2.10
C GLN A 125 -1.24 27.52 2.50
N GLU A 126 -0.53 27.82 3.59
CA GLU A 126 -0.47 29.17 4.18
C GLU A 126 0.86 29.88 3.87
N GLU A 127 1.99 29.16 3.87
CA GLU A 127 3.33 29.72 3.66
C GLU A 127 4.21 28.79 2.80
N ASP A 128 4.95 29.40 1.86
CA ASP A 128 5.91 28.71 1.00
C ASP A 128 7.33 28.76 1.62
N ASP A 129 7.63 27.83 2.53
CA ASP A 129 8.97 27.66 3.11
C ASP A 129 9.75 26.56 2.35
N LEU A 130 10.31 26.93 1.20
CA LEU A 130 11.05 26.02 0.32
C LEU A 130 12.38 25.56 0.92
N ASP A 131 12.93 26.29 1.90
CA ASP A 131 14.16 25.89 2.59
C ASP A 131 13.94 24.63 3.44
N ARG A 132 12.69 24.36 3.82
CA ARG A 132 12.28 23.16 4.58
C ARG A 132 11.53 22.14 3.73
N PHE A 133 11.67 22.18 2.41
CA PHE A 133 10.88 21.38 1.47
C PHE A 133 10.88 19.87 1.78
N GLU A 134 12.04 19.27 2.01
CA GLU A 134 12.14 17.83 2.31
C GLU A 134 11.44 17.47 3.63
N GLU A 135 11.62 18.31 4.65
CA GLU A 135 10.98 18.13 5.96
C GLU A 135 9.45 18.24 5.84
N LEU A 136 8.96 19.23 5.09
CA LEU A 136 7.53 19.49 4.92
C LEU A 136 6.86 18.44 4.02
N LEU A 137 7.53 17.98 2.96
CA LEU A 137 7.03 16.86 2.15
C LEU A 137 6.95 15.57 2.97
N SER A 138 7.82 15.34 3.95
CA SER A 138 7.69 14.18 4.84
C SER A 138 6.44 14.19 5.73
N GLU A 139 5.66 15.28 5.71
CA GLU A 139 4.36 15.41 6.41
C GLU A 139 3.15 15.39 5.48
N SER A 140 3.35 15.34 4.17
CA SER A 140 2.25 15.14 3.21
C SER A 140 1.88 13.65 3.17
N MET A 141 0.57 13.36 3.16
CA MET A 141 0.04 11.99 3.15
C MET A 141 0.68 11.13 2.04
N TRP A 142 0.77 11.70 0.85
CA TRP A 142 1.21 11.01 -0.37
C TRP A 142 2.70 10.64 -0.40
N THR A 143 3.51 11.33 0.39
CA THR A 143 4.96 11.19 0.42
C THR A 143 5.44 10.53 1.71
N ALA A 144 4.70 10.68 2.80
CA ALA A 144 5.00 10.09 4.10
C ALA A 144 4.53 8.62 4.22
N ILE A 145 3.41 8.27 3.58
CA ILE A 145 2.82 6.93 3.68
C ILE A 145 3.34 6.07 2.54
N ALA A 146 4.36 5.26 2.85
CA ALA A 146 5.01 4.41 1.85
C ALA A 146 4.23 3.13 1.55
N SER A 147 4.18 2.78 0.27
CA SER A 147 3.95 1.41 -0.21
C SER A 147 5.28 0.66 -0.33
N PRO A 148 5.29 -0.69 -0.24
CA PRO A 148 6.45 -1.49 -0.64
C PRO A 148 6.98 -1.05 -2.02
N PRO A 149 8.31 -0.93 -2.22
CA PRO A 149 9.38 -1.37 -1.32
C PRO A 149 9.66 -0.47 -0.11
N GLY A 150 9.05 0.70 0.00
CA GLY A 150 9.24 1.58 1.15
C GLY A 150 8.50 1.08 2.40
N PRO A 151 9.06 1.23 3.61
CA PRO A 151 10.40 1.76 3.93
C PRO A 151 11.52 0.70 3.86
N LEU A 152 11.22 -0.54 3.46
CA LEU A 152 12.16 -1.67 3.51
C LEU A 152 13.42 -1.49 2.65
N ALA A 153 13.32 -0.73 1.56
CA ALA A 153 14.45 -0.37 0.71
C ALA A 153 14.93 1.09 0.94
N ALA A 154 14.63 1.68 2.10
CA ALA A 154 15.17 2.99 2.48
C ALA A 154 16.55 2.86 3.16
N GLY A 155 17.28 3.97 3.26
CA GLY A 155 18.56 4.05 3.97
C GLY A 155 19.78 3.57 3.14
N PRO A 156 20.97 3.49 3.77
CA PRO A 156 22.24 3.26 3.07
C PRO A 156 22.30 1.96 2.25
N GLU A 157 21.67 0.89 2.75
CA GLU A 157 21.61 -0.42 2.07
C GLU A 157 20.40 -0.55 1.12
N GLY A 158 19.60 0.52 0.99
CA GLY A 158 18.34 0.50 0.26
C GLY A 158 18.48 0.07 -1.20
N LEU A 159 19.50 0.56 -1.90
CA LEU A 159 19.78 0.20 -3.29
C LEU A 159 20.12 -1.28 -3.45
N LYS A 160 20.85 -1.85 -2.48
CA LYS A 160 21.19 -3.28 -2.47
C LYS A 160 19.92 -4.12 -2.27
N VAL A 161 19.10 -3.78 -1.28
CA VAL A 161 17.81 -4.44 -1.03
C VAL A 161 16.91 -4.36 -2.27
N LEU A 162 16.80 -3.19 -2.90
CA LEU A 162 16.02 -2.99 -4.11
C LEU A 162 16.52 -3.87 -5.26
N THR A 163 17.84 -3.90 -5.49
CA THR A 163 18.47 -4.69 -6.56
C THR A 163 18.26 -6.18 -6.37
N GLU A 164 18.46 -6.69 -5.15
CA GLU A 164 18.30 -8.10 -4.82
C GLU A 164 16.82 -8.53 -4.93
N GLY A 165 15.89 -7.70 -4.44
CA GLY A 165 14.46 -7.92 -4.58
C GLY A 165 14.01 -7.96 -6.04
N ALA A 166 14.41 -6.96 -6.84
CA ALA A 166 14.10 -6.90 -8.27
C ALA A 166 14.63 -8.12 -9.03
N ARG A 167 15.88 -8.53 -8.76
CA ARG A 167 16.50 -9.70 -9.39
C ARG A 167 15.74 -10.99 -9.04
N ARG A 168 15.39 -11.18 -7.77
CA ARG A 168 14.61 -12.33 -7.30
C ARG A 168 13.24 -12.39 -7.97
N LEU A 169 12.51 -11.26 -8.01
CA LEU A 169 11.20 -11.21 -8.66
C LEU A 169 11.30 -11.57 -10.15
N ARG A 170 12.29 -11.03 -10.86
CA ARG A 170 12.52 -11.35 -12.28
C ARG A 170 12.82 -12.83 -12.51
N GLN A 171 13.49 -13.51 -11.59
CA GLN A 171 13.75 -14.95 -11.68
C GLN A 171 12.50 -15.81 -11.42
N GLN A 172 11.45 -15.24 -10.81
CA GLN A 172 10.26 -15.96 -10.38
C GLN A 172 9.06 -15.77 -11.32
N THR A 173 9.15 -14.87 -12.30
CA THR A 173 8.04 -14.59 -13.21
C THR A 173 8.50 -14.12 -14.59
N ASP A 174 7.74 -14.53 -15.60
CA ASP A 174 7.87 -14.04 -16.98
C ASP A 174 7.00 -12.80 -17.25
N ARG A 175 6.16 -12.39 -16.30
CA ARG A 175 5.33 -11.17 -16.41
C ARG A 175 6.19 -9.92 -16.61
N ALA A 176 5.65 -8.89 -17.25
CA ALA A 176 6.26 -7.58 -17.29
C ALA A 176 6.28 -6.99 -15.86
N ILE A 177 7.48 -6.65 -15.35
CA ILE A 177 7.60 -5.93 -14.07
C ILE A 177 7.40 -4.44 -14.36
N ILE A 178 6.54 -3.81 -13.57
CA ILE A 178 6.26 -2.38 -13.59
C ILE A 178 6.72 -1.81 -12.24
N GLY A 179 7.47 -0.71 -12.22
CA GLY A 179 7.99 -0.11 -11.00
C GLY A 179 8.72 1.20 -11.25
#